data_AF-A0A536C4F7-F1
#
_entry.id   AF-A0A536C4F7-F1
#
_cell.length_a   1.000
_cell.length_b   1.000
_cell.length_c   1.000
_cell.angle_alpha   90.00
_cell.angle_beta   90.00
_cell.angle_gamma   90.00
#
_symmetry.space_group_name_H-M   'P 1'
#
loop_
_entity.id
_entity.type
_entity.pdbx_description
1 polymer ?
#
loop_
_entity_poly.entity_id
_entity_poly.type
_entity_poly.pdbx_seq_one_letter_code
_entity_poly.pdbx_strand_id
1 'polypeptide(L)'
;MNSPNGVARILLIAEDPDGGLPYRDALADGGYQVIQAESFIESFDSAMIDPDVIVLWGLAMFAYPAQNAQVLRIPAAMTPAELVVEVHRRVALRAALEATITQAA
;
A
#
# COMPACT_ATOMS: atom_id res chain seq x y z
N MET A 1 -10.81 -8.42 -4.03
CA MET A 1 -12.16 -7.79 -4.04
C MET A 1 -11.94 -6.29 -3.89
N ASN A 2 -12.42 -5.48 -4.84
CA ASN A 2 -12.25 -4.02 -4.77
C ASN A 2 -12.79 -3.47 -3.44
N SER A 3 -12.06 -2.53 -2.84
CA SER A 3 -12.48 -1.86 -1.60
C SER A 3 -13.89 -1.29 -1.77
N PRO A 4 -14.81 -1.52 -0.82
CA PRO A 4 -16.25 -1.23 -0.98
C PRO A 4 -16.60 0.25 -1.23
N ASN A 5 -15.64 1.16 -1.13
CA ASN A 5 -15.79 2.59 -1.36
C ASN A 5 -14.96 3.13 -2.56
N GLY A 6 -14.29 2.28 -3.34
CA GLY A 6 -13.41 2.70 -4.44
C GLY A 6 -12.10 3.38 -4.01
N VAL A 7 -11.87 3.52 -2.69
CA VAL A 7 -10.64 4.05 -2.11
C VAL A 7 -9.66 2.90 -1.90
N ALA A 8 -8.44 3.01 -2.46
CA ALA A 8 -7.42 1.98 -2.32
C ALA A 8 -6.88 1.94 -0.88
N ARG A 9 -6.69 0.72 -0.37
CA ARG A 9 -6.16 0.43 0.96
C ARG A 9 -4.65 0.23 0.92
N ILE A 10 -3.94 0.93 1.79
CA ILE A 10 -2.50 0.84 1.88
C ILE A 10 -2.10 0.38 3.27
N LEU A 11 -1.30 -0.68 3.31
CA LEU A 11 -0.56 -1.08 4.51
C LEU A 11 0.85 -0.53 4.41
N LEU A 12 1.22 0.39 5.29
CA LEU A 12 2.60 0.87 5.45
C LEU A 12 3.27 0.08 6.57
N ILE A 13 4.31 -0.67 6.22
CA ILE A 13 5.18 -1.37 7.18
C ILE A 13 6.44 -0.54 7.37
N ALA A 14 6.64 -0.04 8.59
CA ALA A 14 7.78 0.78 8.96
C ALA A 14 8.30 0.32 10.33
N GLU A 15 9.50 -0.25 10.37
CA GLU A 15 10.14 -0.74 11.61
C GLU A 15 10.28 0.36 12.67
N ASP A 16 10.60 1.58 12.23
CA ASP A 16 10.52 2.77 13.07
C ASP A 16 9.23 3.53 12.72
N PRO A 17 8.25 3.59 13.64
CA PRO A 17 6.96 4.20 13.38
C PRO A 17 7.08 5.70 13.11
N ASP A 18 8.00 6.40 13.76
CA ASP A 18 8.16 7.85 13.59
C ASP A 18 8.73 8.18 12.21
N GLY A 19 9.68 7.37 11.72
CA GLY A 19 10.22 7.49 10.37
C GLY A 19 9.19 7.20 9.26
N GLY A 20 8.16 6.40 9.55
CA GLY A 20 7.06 6.10 8.64
C GLY A 20 5.97 7.20 8.56
N LEU A 21 5.84 8.05 9.58
CA LEU A 21 4.76 9.05 9.67
C LEU A 21 4.65 9.98 8.45
N PRO A 22 5.75 10.56 7.91
CA PRO A 22 5.65 11.45 6.75
C PRO A 22 5.06 10.76 5.52
N TYR A 23 5.34 9.47 5.36
CA TYR A 23 4.82 8.67 4.25
C TYR A 23 3.36 8.27 4.50
N ARG A 24 3.00 7.93 5.74
CA ARG A 24 1.62 7.67 6.12
C ARG A 24 0.72 8.87 5.83
N ASP A 25 1.14 10.04 6.29
CA ASP A 25 0.37 11.28 6.17
C ASP A 25 0.25 11.71 4.71
N ALA A 26 1.34 11.63 3.93
CA ALA A 26 1.28 11.92 2.50
C ALA A 26 0.32 10.98 1.74
N LEU A 27 0.29 9.70 2.09
CA LEU A 27 -0.65 8.74 1.49
C LEU A 27 -2.10 9.00 1.91
N ALA A 28 -2.34 9.38 3.17
CA ALA A 28 -3.67 9.76 3.65
C ALA A 28 -4.16 11.03 2.92
N ASP A 29 -3.31 12.05 2.79
CA ASP A 29 -3.58 13.27 2.03
C ASP A 29 -3.80 13.00 0.54
N GLY A 30 -3.14 11.95 0.01
CA GLY A 30 -3.36 11.41 -1.33
C GLY A 30 -4.72 10.73 -1.53
N GLY A 31 -5.54 10.63 -0.48
CA GLY A 31 -6.88 10.08 -0.52
C GLY A 31 -6.96 8.57 -0.30
N TYR A 32 -5.90 7.96 0.25
CA TYR A 32 -5.87 6.52 0.52
C TYR A 32 -6.30 6.18 1.95
N GLN A 33 -6.84 4.98 2.14
CA GLN A 33 -7.04 4.43 3.47
C GLN A 33 -5.72 3.79 3.92
N VAL A 34 -5.01 4.41 4.86
CA VAL A 34 -3.68 3.96 5.29
C VAL A 34 -3.74 3.37 6.69
N ILE A 35 -3.16 2.19 6.87
CA ILE A 35 -2.79 1.64 8.18
C ILE A 35 -1.28 1.52 8.24
N GLN A 36 -0.69 1.94 9.36
CA GLN A 36 0.72 1.76 9.65
C GLN A 36 0.91 0.65 10.68
N ALA A 37 1.91 -0.21 10.46
CA ALA A 37 2.32 -1.27 11.37
C ALA A 37 3.86 -1.37 11.40
N GLU A 38 4.42 -1.89 12.49
CA GLU A 38 5.87 -2.10 12.57
C GLU A 38 6.28 -3.39 11.82
N SER A 39 5.37 -4.35 11.75
CA SER A 39 5.54 -5.59 10.99
C SER A 39 4.25 -6.07 10.34
N PHE A 40 4.37 -6.96 9.35
CA PHE A 40 3.21 -7.61 8.74
C PHE A 40 2.45 -8.50 9.73
N ILE A 41 3.14 -9.10 10.71
CA ILE A 41 2.53 -9.99 11.70
C ILE A 41 1.55 -9.20 12.59
N GLU A 42 1.91 -7.98 12.99
CA GLU A 42 1.03 -7.09 13.74
C GLU A 42 -0.18 -6.62 12.92
N SER A 43 -0.03 -6.54 11.59
CA SER A 43 -1.13 -6.18 10.71
C SER A 43 -2.20 -7.26 10.58
N PHE A 44 -1.94 -8.52 10.97
CA PHE A 44 -2.97 -9.59 10.97
C PHE A 44 -4.04 -9.39 12.04
N ASP A 45 -3.69 -8.81 13.19
CA ASP A 45 -4.65 -8.45 14.25
C ASP A 45 -5.36 -7.11 13.93
N SER A 46 -4.85 -6.38 12.94
CA SER A 46 -5.47 -5.15 12.44
C SER A 46 -6.56 -5.48 11.40
N ALA A 47 -7.65 -4.70 11.37
CA ALA A 47 -8.82 -4.95 10.53
C ALA A 47 -8.59 -4.83 8.99
N MET A 48 -7.34 -4.81 8.50
CA MET A 48 -7.01 -4.71 7.07
C MET A 48 -6.67 -6.09 6.50
N ILE A 49 -7.73 -6.87 6.27
CA ILE A 49 -7.64 -8.26 5.79
C ILE A 49 -7.11 -8.36 4.34
N ASP A 50 -7.15 -7.28 3.55
CA ASP A 50 -6.67 -7.27 2.17
C ASP A 50 -6.24 -5.85 1.74
N PRO A 51 -4.97 -5.45 1.91
CA PRO A 51 -4.47 -4.20 1.34
C PRO A 51 -4.38 -4.30 -0.19
N ASP A 52 -4.61 -3.19 -0.88
CA ASP A 52 -4.37 -3.08 -2.32
C ASP A 52 -2.87 -2.94 -2.61
N VAL A 53 -2.18 -2.19 -1.75
CA VAL A 53 -0.72 -1.97 -1.80
C VAL A 53 -0.12 -2.15 -0.41
N ILE A 54 0.98 -2.88 -0.31
CA ILE A 54 1.86 -2.90 0.85
C ILE A 54 3.07 -2.03 0.53
N VAL A 55 3.33 -1.04 1.36
CA VAL A 55 4.50 -0.17 1.28
C VAL A 55 5.48 -0.54 2.39
N LEU A 56 6.74 -0.77 2.02
CA LEU A 56 7.82 -1.11 2.95
C LEU A 56 8.77 0.08 3.07
N TRP A 57 8.90 0.61 4.28
CA TRP A 57 9.82 1.68 4.61
C TRP A 57 11.06 1.16 5.37
N GLY A 58 12.22 1.73 5.05
CA GLY A 58 13.48 1.36 5.69
C GLY A 58 13.86 -0.11 5.43
N LEU A 59 14.17 -0.84 6.50
CA LEU A 59 14.57 -2.25 6.44
C LEU A 59 13.39 -3.22 6.47
N ALA A 60 12.15 -2.72 6.55
CA ALA A 60 10.94 -3.54 6.66
C ALA A 60 10.91 -4.67 5.62
N MET A 61 10.81 -5.91 6.10
CA MET A 61 10.76 -7.11 5.28
C MET A 61 9.33 -7.65 5.18
N PHE A 62 9.00 -8.17 3.99
CA PHE A 62 7.72 -8.81 3.73
C PHE A 62 7.94 -10.14 3.02
N ALA A 63 7.43 -11.21 3.61
CA ALA A 63 7.44 -12.55 3.03
C ALA A 63 6.12 -13.25 3.38
N TYR A 64 5.11 -13.09 2.52
CA TYR A 64 3.87 -13.84 2.63
C TYR A 64 3.44 -14.36 1.25
N PRO A 65 3.58 -15.67 0.97
CA PRO A 65 3.39 -16.22 -0.36
C PRO A 65 1.95 -16.24 -0.85
N ALA A 66 0.96 -16.06 0.04
CA ALA A 66 -0.46 -16.02 -0.32
C ALA A 66 -1.01 -14.59 -0.53
N GLN A 67 -0.15 -13.57 -0.49
CA GLN A 67 -0.56 -12.17 -0.65
C GLN A 67 -0.86 -11.84 -2.13
N ASN A 68 -2.02 -11.25 -2.39
CA ASN A 68 -2.39 -10.72 -3.72
C ASN A 68 -2.13 -9.20 -3.88
N ALA A 69 -1.74 -8.52 -2.79
CA ALA A 69 -1.43 -7.10 -2.77
C ALA A 69 -0.13 -6.78 -3.53
N GLN A 70 -0.06 -5.60 -4.13
CA GLN A 70 1.19 -5.13 -4.73
C GLN A 70 2.17 -4.69 -3.64
N VAL A 71 3.42 -5.13 -3.71
CA VAL A 71 4.45 -4.73 -2.74
C VAL A 71 5.33 -3.65 -3.36
N LEU A 72 5.51 -2.54 -2.63
CA LEU A 72 6.37 -1.42 -3.00
C LEU A 72 7.36 -1.18 -1.85
N ARG A 73 8.66 -1.19 -2.14
CA ARG A 73 9.68 -0.76 -1.19
C ARG A 73 10.11 0.66 -1.51
N ILE A 74 10.13 1.52 -0.49
CA ILE A 74 10.55 2.92 -0.60
C ILE A 74 12.09 2.94 -0.73
N PRO A 75 12.66 3.41 -1.85
CA PRO A 75 14.10 3.65 -1.95
C PRO A 75 14.54 4.76 -1.01
N ALA A 76 15.80 4.73 -0.55
CA ALA A 76 16.32 5.69 0.42
C ALA A 76 16.19 7.18 0.00
N ALA A 77 16.17 7.46 -1.31
CA ALA A 77 16.04 8.82 -1.83
C ALA A 77 14.60 9.24 -2.17
N MET A 78 13.62 8.33 -2.06
CA MET A 78 12.24 8.61 -2.45
C MET A 78 11.53 9.45 -1.39
N THR A 79 11.01 10.59 -1.83
CA THR A 79 10.24 11.50 -1.01
C THR A 79 8.80 11.00 -0.79
N PRO A 80 8.08 11.49 0.25
CA PRO A 80 6.68 11.15 0.45
C PRO A 80 5.77 11.50 -0.74
N ALA A 81 6.02 12.62 -1.41
CA ALA A 81 5.24 13.01 -2.59
C ALA A 81 5.46 12.06 -3.78
N GLU A 82 6.70 11.64 -4.02
CA GLU A 82 7.02 10.65 -5.07
C GLU A 82 6.40 9.28 -4.77
N LEU A 83 6.33 8.89 -3.49
CA LEU A 83 5.63 7.67 -3.08
C LEU A 83 4.14 7.75 -3.47
N VAL A 84 3.47 8.87 -3.20
CA VAL A 84 2.05 9.05 -3.55
C VAL A 84 1.85 8.89 -5.06
N VAL A 85 2.71 9.49 -5.89
CA VAL A 85 2.65 9.37 -7.35
C VAL A 85 2.81 7.92 -7.81
N GLU A 86 3.77 7.19 -7.24
CA GLU A 86 4.01 5.79 -7.60
C GLU A 86 2.85 4.87 -7.17
N VAL A 87 2.29 5.10 -5.97
CA VAL A 87 1.11 4.37 -5.52
C VAL A 87 -0.10 4.66 -6.41
N HIS A 88 -0.31 5.92 -6.80
CA HIS A 88 -1.38 6.29 -7.72
C HIS A 88 -1.26 5.57 -9.06
N ARG A 89 -0.05 5.58 -9.64
CA ARG A 89 0.25 4.88 -10.89
C ARG A 89 -0.10 3.39 -10.80
N ARG A 90 0.31 2.73 -9.71
CA ARG A 90 0.09 1.30 -9.47
C ARG A 90 -1.37 0.92 -9.31
N VAL A 91 -2.09 1.69 -8.50
CA VAL A 91 -3.53 1.52 -8.29
C VAL A 91 -4.29 1.72 -9.60
N ALA A 92 -3.99 2.79 -10.34
CA ALA A 92 -4.63 3.08 -11.62
C ALA A 92 -4.35 1.99 -12.68
N LEU A 93 -3.11 1.50 -12.77
CA LEU A 93 -2.75 0.42 -13.69
C LEU A 93 -3.50 -0.88 -13.39
N ARG A 94 -3.62 -1.23 -12.10
CA ARG A 94 -4.39 -2.42 -11.69
C ARG A 94 -5.86 -2.28 -12.07
N ALA A 95 -6.47 -1.14 -11.75
CA ALA A 95 -7.87 -0.88 -12.09
C ALA A 95 -8.11 -0.95 -13.61
N ALA A 96 -7.21 -0.38 -14.41
CA ALA A 96 -7.28 -0.45 -15.87
C ALA A 96 -7.16 -1.89 -16.41
N LEU A 97 -6.26 -2.70 -15.84
CA LEU A 97 -6.10 -4.10 -16.21
C LEU A 97 -7.35 -4.92 -15.87
N GLU A 98 -7.90 -4.75 -14.66
CA GLU A 98 -9.13 -5.41 -14.24
C GLU A 98 -10.32 -5.03 -15.12
N ALA A 99 -10.44 -3.75 -15.48
CA ALA A 99 -11.47 -3.28 -16.41
C ALA A 99 -11.32 -3.93 -17.79
N THR A 100 -10.09 -4.04 -18.31
CA THR A 100 -9.80 -4.64 -19.62
C THR A 100 -10.15 -6.13 -19.64
N ILE A 101 -9.79 -6.86 -18.58
CA ILE A 101 -10.10 -8.29 -18.44
C ILE A 101 -11.62 -8.50 -18.38
N THR A 102 -12.34 -7.66 -17.62
CA THR A 102 -13.80 -7.74 -17.50
C THR A 102 -14.51 -7.49 -18.82
N GLN A 103 -13.98 -6.61 -19.67
CA GLN A 103 -14.54 -6.33 -21.00
C GLN A 103 -14.26 -7.45 -22.02
N ALA A 104 -13.25 -8.28 -21.78
CA ALA A 104 -12.84 -9.38 -22.66
C ALA A 104 -13.48 -10.73 -22.30
N ALA A 105 -14.20 -10.81 -21.18
CA ALA A 105 -14.90 -11.99 -20.66
C ALA A 105 -16.39 -11.96 -21.01
#